data_AF-A0A8I2ZQB6-F1
#
_entry.id   AF-A0A8I2ZQB6-F1
#
_cell.length_a   1.000
_cell.length_b   1.000
_cell.length_c   1.000
_cell.angle_alpha   90.00
_cell.angle_beta   90.00
_cell.angle_gamma   90.00
#
_symmetry.space_group_name_H-M   'P 1'
#
loop_
_entity.id
_entity.type
_entity.pdbx_description
1 polymer ?
#
loop_
_entity_poly.entity_id
_entity_poly.type
_entity_poly.pdbx_seq_one_letter_code
_entity_poly.pdbx_strand_id
1 'polypeptide(L)'
;MDDAAPGQDGDTSDSSSKNTPAVVEISPRGEVVLDVSFETSKETIRTAKKAHQAAARKPGALRIPEPNFSPLFKVAFRVELAVLQRHSKYFENLLGNTQFAEARLVQESLANLTVEQRASEDTDLTTLPWITITDDDEATRSIGRDKVFGDMLRILHGQPVQTPATSINMLFVTTLAILADRFDCRSVIARSLSSSLKLKWPKTSNRALRADSGKSALGTEQVLRQKILVSWLLDQPMKLHDATREIILRGSSHWSALVSYDELPSTEAWWNLPDDLERELQHRREAILNTIASVQRHFLALYSSRDRQCKLGYDSSSACDSFQLGQMLKFLTSKDLLRPVDFGPSSLEALPDAATLDVDDLLGTLKQSPSYQVDKNHTNCGLRTRLDPIVDFIRAMLSTEVVGIRGAEWRRDRAASSWARAAEERAAAPHGAEDRKFAFTRGMAGDQRLRYEGNMYADKMARSLFTADAWDWSPEY
;
A
#
# COMPACT_ATOMS: atom_id res chain seq x y z
N MET A 1 -61.97 -10.93 -55.66
CA MET A 1 -62.72 -9.66 -55.72
C MET A 1 -63.62 -9.65 -54.50
N ASP A 2 -63.04 -9.77 -53.30
CA ASP A 2 -62.25 -8.74 -52.56
C ASP A 2 -63.27 -7.76 -51.95
N ASP A 3 -63.30 -7.37 -50.68
CA ASP A 3 -62.33 -7.22 -49.58
C ASP A 3 -63.14 -7.32 -48.26
N ALA A 4 -62.68 -7.99 -47.20
CA ALA A 4 -61.86 -7.44 -46.11
C ALA A 4 -62.43 -6.20 -45.37
N ALA A 5 -62.95 -6.44 -44.17
CA ALA A 5 -62.96 -5.50 -43.05
C ALA A 5 -62.79 -6.31 -41.74
N PRO A 6 -61.74 -6.09 -40.93
CA PRO A 6 -61.51 -6.86 -39.73
C PRO A 6 -62.22 -6.27 -38.51
N GLY A 7 -62.75 -7.18 -37.68
CA GLY A 7 -63.33 -6.90 -36.38
C GLY A 7 -62.28 -6.68 -35.29
N GLN A 8 -62.77 -6.11 -34.20
CA GLN A 8 -62.11 -6.02 -32.89
C GLN A 8 -61.69 -7.41 -32.39
N ASP A 9 -60.43 -7.52 -31.99
CA ASP A 9 -59.93 -8.27 -30.83
C ASP A 9 -58.69 -7.48 -30.38
N GLY A 10 -58.60 -6.92 -29.17
CA GLY A 10 -58.93 -7.58 -27.92
C GLY A 10 -57.71 -8.27 -27.31
N ASP A 11 -56.47 -7.83 -27.58
CA ASP A 11 -55.30 -8.37 -26.92
C ASP A 11 -54.89 -7.50 -25.72
N THR A 12 -55.42 -7.90 -24.58
CA THR A 12 -54.99 -7.49 -23.25
C THR A 12 -53.51 -7.80 -23.07
N SER A 13 -52.68 -6.77 -23.25
CA SER A 13 -51.29 -6.75 -22.82
C SER A 13 -51.23 -7.12 -21.34
N ASP A 14 -50.78 -8.34 -21.06
CA ASP A 14 -50.57 -8.86 -19.72
C ASP A 14 -49.50 -8.00 -19.02
N SER A 15 -49.96 -7.06 -18.21
CA SER A 15 -49.17 -6.01 -17.54
C SER A 15 -48.66 -6.46 -16.17
N SER A 16 -48.24 -7.73 -16.07
CA SER A 16 -47.88 -8.37 -14.80
C SER A 16 -46.42 -8.84 -14.67
N SER A 17 -45.54 -8.64 -15.66
CA SER A 17 -44.10 -8.89 -15.52
C SER A 17 -43.38 -7.73 -14.80
N LYS A 18 -43.71 -7.52 -13.52
CA LYS A 18 -43.00 -6.57 -12.66
C LYS A 18 -41.55 -7.01 -12.44
N ASN A 19 -40.61 -6.37 -13.15
CA ASN A 19 -39.23 -6.11 -12.76
C ASN A 19 -38.47 -7.26 -12.05
N THR A 20 -38.36 -8.44 -12.66
CA THR A 20 -37.32 -9.40 -12.26
C THR A 20 -35.96 -8.85 -12.73
N PRO A 21 -35.00 -8.61 -11.81
CA PRO A 21 -33.68 -8.10 -12.20
C PRO A 21 -32.95 -9.11 -13.08
N ALA A 22 -32.14 -8.63 -14.03
CA ALA A 22 -31.35 -9.50 -14.89
C ALA A 22 -30.45 -10.42 -14.04
N VAL A 23 -30.60 -11.73 -14.22
CA VAL A 23 -29.85 -12.74 -13.47
C VAL A 23 -28.58 -13.10 -14.23
N VAL A 24 -27.44 -12.90 -13.59
CA VAL A 24 -26.13 -13.34 -14.08
C VAL A 24 -25.94 -14.80 -13.68
N GLU A 25 -25.86 -15.67 -14.68
CA GLU A 25 -25.61 -17.08 -14.46
C GLU A 25 -24.13 -17.33 -14.14
N ILE A 26 -23.85 -17.72 -12.90
CA ILE A 26 -22.51 -18.17 -12.47
C ILE A 26 -22.45 -19.69 -12.58
N SER A 27 -23.41 -20.42 -12.03
CA SER A 27 -23.51 -21.87 -12.24
C SER A 27 -24.88 -22.23 -12.82
N PRO A 28 -24.95 -22.98 -13.93
CA PRO A 28 -26.22 -23.40 -14.52
C PRO A 28 -26.97 -24.39 -13.62
N ARG A 29 -26.26 -25.04 -12.69
CA ARG A 29 -26.82 -25.92 -11.66
C ARG A 29 -27.04 -25.19 -10.33
N GLY A 30 -27.00 -23.86 -10.34
CA GLY A 30 -27.15 -23.07 -9.13
C GLY A 30 -28.55 -23.22 -8.53
N GLU A 31 -28.58 -23.47 -7.23
CA GLU A 31 -29.79 -23.72 -6.43
C GLU A 31 -30.24 -22.46 -5.67
N VAL A 32 -29.46 -21.38 -5.72
CA VAL A 32 -29.70 -20.13 -4.97
C VAL A 32 -29.45 -18.93 -5.86
N VAL A 33 -30.26 -17.88 -5.68
CA VAL A 33 -30.07 -16.57 -6.33
C VAL A 33 -29.69 -15.53 -5.29
N LEU A 34 -28.54 -14.89 -5.46
CA LEU A 34 -28.12 -13.76 -4.64
C LEU A 34 -28.59 -12.44 -5.28
N ASP A 35 -29.54 -11.75 -4.67
CA ASP A 35 -29.97 -10.40 -5.06
C ASP A 35 -29.07 -9.36 -4.39
N VAL A 36 -28.05 -8.90 -5.12
CA VAL A 36 -27.03 -8.00 -4.57
C VAL A 36 -27.35 -6.55 -4.93
N SER A 37 -27.48 -5.71 -3.90
CA SER A 37 -27.69 -4.27 -4.01
C SER A 37 -26.36 -3.54 -3.88
N PHE A 38 -25.95 -2.83 -4.93
CA PHE A 38 -24.71 -2.05 -4.96
C PHE A 38 -25.02 -0.57 -4.70
N GLU A 39 -24.49 -0.04 -3.60
CA GLU A 39 -24.62 1.35 -3.19
C GLU A 39 -23.33 2.11 -3.51
N THR A 40 -23.43 3.19 -4.29
CA THR A 40 -22.30 4.04 -4.66
C THR A 40 -22.53 5.47 -4.21
N SER A 41 -21.61 5.99 -3.40
CA SER A 41 -21.63 7.36 -2.89
C SER A 41 -21.61 8.41 -4.00
N LYS A 42 -22.24 9.56 -3.73
CA LYS A 42 -22.31 10.70 -4.66
C LYS A 42 -20.93 11.22 -5.05
N GLU A 43 -19.97 11.16 -4.14
CA GLU A 43 -18.59 11.60 -4.35
C GLU A 43 -17.89 10.72 -5.38
N THR A 44 -17.97 9.39 -5.21
CA THR A 44 -17.42 8.41 -6.16
C THR A 44 -18.02 8.59 -7.54
N ILE A 45 -19.34 8.79 -7.65
CA ILE A 45 -20.02 9.03 -8.93
C ILE A 45 -19.50 10.31 -9.60
N ARG A 46 -19.35 11.41 -8.85
CA ARG A 46 -18.83 12.68 -9.38
C ARG A 46 -17.40 12.51 -9.91
N THR A 47 -16.54 11.87 -9.13
CA THR A 47 -15.13 11.63 -9.49
C THR A 47 -15.03 10.74 -10.73
N ALA A 48 -15.81 9.65 -10.78
CA ALA A 48 -15.81 8.74 -11.91
C ALA A 48 -16.39 9.37 -13.18
N LYS A 49 -17.46 10.18 -13.09
CA LYS A 49 -17.98 10.95 -14.24
C LYS A 49 -16.93 11.88 -14.80
N LYS A 50 -16.21 12.61 -13.94
CA LYS A 50 -15.12 13.50 -14.34
C LYS A 50 -13.98 12.73 -15.03
N ALA A 51 -13.60 11.58 -14.47
CA ALA A 51 -12.56 10.72 -15.04
C ALA A 51 -12.97 10.15 -16.41
N HIS A 52 -14.21 9.68 -16.54
CA HIS A 52 -14.74 9.14 -17.80
C HIS A 52 -14.80 10.23 -18.89
N GLN A 53 -15.31 11.42 -18.56
CA GLN A 53 -15.33 12.56 -19.49
C GLN A 53 -13.93 12.98 -19.93
N ALA A 54 -12.96 12.99 -19.01
CA ALA A 54 -11.57 13.28 -19.33
C ALA A 54 -10.95 12.21 -20.24
N ALA A 55 -11.28 10.93 -20.02
CA ALA A 55 -10.81 9.82 -20.86
C ALA A 55 -11.43 9.88 -22.27
N ALA A 56 -12.72 10.16 -22.37
CA ALA A 56 -13.45 10.27 -23.64
C ALA A 56 -12.96 11.43 -24.53
N ARG A 57 -12.41 12.49 -23.92
CA ARG A 57 -11.85 13.65 -24.63
C ARG A 57 -10.43 13.43 -25.17
N LYS A 58 -9.76 12.32 -24.84
CA LYS A 58 -8.38 12.08 -25.31
C LYS A 58 -8.35 11.77 -26.81
N PRO A 59 -7.42 12.37 -27.59
CA PRO A 59 -7.28 12.08 -29.02
C PRO A 59 -6.98 10.58 -29.24
N GLY A 60 -7.74 9.93 -30.13
CA GLY A 60 -7.59 8.49 -30.40
C GLY A 60 -8.23 7.57 -29.36
N ALA A 61 -9.07 8.08 -28.45
CA ALA A 61 -9.82 7.25 -27.52
C ALA A 61 -10.77 6.30 -28.27
N LEU A 62 -10.62 5.00 -28.03
CA LEU A 62 -11.65 4.02 -28.39
C LEU A 62 -12.95 4.39 -27.66
N ARG A 63 -14.12 4.03 -28.22
CA ARG A 63 -15.40 4.18 -27.51
C ARG A 63 -15.35 3.34 -26.23
N ILE A 64 -15.08 3.99 -25.09
CA ILE A 64 -15.12 3.38 -23.78
C ILE A 64 -16.59 3.27 -23.40
N PRO A 65 -17.12 2.06 -23.11
CA PRO A 65 -18.50 1.92 -22.63
C PRO A 65 -18.73 2.79 -21.40
N GLU A 66 -19.86 3.50 -21.37
CA GLU A 66 -20.24 4.32 -20.22
C GLU A 66 -20.50 3.39 -19.03
N PRO A 67 -19.85 3.62 -17.86
CA PRO A 67 -20.10 2.81 -16.69
C PRO A 67 -21.45 3.19 -16.06
N ASN A 68 -22.04 2.27 -15.29
CA ASN A 68 -23.27 2.56 -14.58
C ASN A 68 -22.99 3.60 -13.47
N PHE A 69 -23.66 4.75 -13.54
CA PHE A 69 -23.56 5.84 -12.58
C PHE A 69 -24.77 5.93 -11.64
N SER A 70 -25.62 4.90 -11.60
CA SER A 70 -26.73 4.83 -10.65
C SER A 70 -26.20 4.73 -9.22
N PRO A 71 -26.73 5.51 -8.26
CA PRO A 71 -26.30 5.44 -6.86
C PRO A 71 -26.71 4.12 -6.17
N LEU A 72 -27.77 3.49 -6.66
CA LEU A 72 -28.22 2.18 -6.21
C LEU A 72 -28.61 1.39 -7.45
N PHE A 73 -28.10 0.17 -7.59
CA PHE A 73 -28.57 -0.77 -8.60
C PHE A 73 -28.44 -2.20 -8.09
N LYS A 74 -29.28 -3.09 -8.62
CA LYS A 74 -29.36 -4.49 -8.22
C LYS A 74 -28.87 -5.41 -9.33
N VAL A 75 -28.15 -6.46 -8.95
CA VAL A 75 -27.74 -7.55 -9.84
C VAL A 75 -27.99 -8.87 -9.12
N ALA A 76 -28.69 -9.78 -9.79
CA ALA A 76 -28.96 -11.11 -9.28
C ALA A 76 -27.90 -12.10 -9.79
N PHE A 77 -27.41 -13.02 -8.95
CA PHE A 77 -26.42 -14.04 -9.33
C PHE A 77 -26.92 -15.44 -9.01
N ARG A 78 -27.03 -16.33 -10.01
CA ARG A 78 -27.37 -17.75 -9.80
C ARG A 78 -26.11 -18.55 -9.45
N VAL A 79 -26.09 -19.15 -8.26
CA VAL A 79 -24.90 -19.75 -7.64
C VAL A 79 -25.20 -21.10 -7.01
N GLU A 80 -24.17 -21.93 -6.85
CA GLU A 80 -24.26 -23.25 -6.21
C GLU A 80 -23.99 -23.13 -4.70
N LEU A 81 -24.96 -23.54 -3.89
CA LEU A 81 -24.90 -23.42 -2.44
C LEU A 81 -23.70 -24.17 -1.83
N ALA A 82 -23.51 -25.42 -2.26
CA ALA A 82 -22.43 -26.28 -1.75
C ALA A 82 -21.03 -25.68 -2.01
N VAL A 83 -20.84 -25.03 -3.17
CA VAL A 83 -19.58 -24.38 -3.55
C VAL A 83 -19.35 -23.13 -2.69
N LEU A 84 -20.38 -22.32 -2.48
CA LEU A 84 -20.29 -21.12 -1.64
C LEU A 84 -19.93 -21.46 -0.20
N GLN A 85 -20.65 -22.40 0.42
CA GLN A 85 -20.38 -22.82 1.80
C GLN A 85 -18.99 -23.44 1.95
N ARG A 86 -18.51 -24.18 0.94
CA ARG A 86 -17.18 -24.78 0.95
C ARG A 86 -16.05 -23.74 0.90
N HIS A 87 -16.26 -22.64 0.20
CA HIS A 87 -15.21 -21.68 -0.15
C HIS A 87 -15.32 -20.33 0.58
N SER A 88 -16.40 -20.11 1.33
CA SER A 88 -16.66 -18.91 2.11
C SER A 88 -17.34 -19.27 3.44
N LYS A 89 -16.68 -18.98 4.56
CA LYS A 89 -17.29 -19.18 5.88
C LYS A 89 -18.45 -18.21 6.14
N TYR A 90 -18.41 -17.04 5.49
CA TYR A 90 -19.51 -16.09 5.54
C TYR A 90 -20.80 -16.74 5.00
N PHE A 91 -20.75 -17.33 3.81
CA PHE A 91 -21.90 -18.00 3.22
C PHE A 91 -22.25 -19.32 3.93
N GLU A 92 -21.26 -20.04 4.46
CA GLU A 92 -21.50 -21.18 5.36
C GLU A 92 -22.39 -20.79 6.54
N ASN A 93 -22.07 -19.70 7.23
CA ASN A 93 -22.84 -19.22 8.36
C ASN A 93 -24.20 -18.64 7.95
N LEU A 94 -24.22 -17.76 6.95
CA LEU A 94 -25.45 -17.06 6.53
C LEU A 94 -26.50 -18.04 5.96
N LEU A 95 -26.05 -19.04 5.19
CA LEU A 95 -26.93 -19.95 4.45
C LEU A 95 -27.08 -21.32 5.09
N GLY A 96 -26.17 -21.71 5.99
CA GLY A 96 -26.17 -23.01 6.65
C GLY A 96 -26.72 -23.00 8.08
N ASN A 97 -26.67 -21.87 8.80
CA ASN A 97 -27.14 -21.80 10.18
C ASN A 97 -28.60 -21.31 10.26
N THR A 98 -29.50 -22.20 10.69
CA THR A 98 -30.96 -21.94 10.80
C THR A 98 -31.35 -20.83 11.79
N GLN A 99 -30.40 -20.27 12.54
CA GLN A 99 -30.62 -19.05 13.32
C GLN A 99 -30.83 -17.81 12.43
N PHE A 100 -30.31 -17.83 11.20
CA PHE A 100 -30.52 -16.79 10.21
C PHE A 100 -31.80 -17.04 9.41
N ALA A 101 -32.52 -15.96 9.10
CA ALA A 101 -33.75 -16.04 8.31
C ALA A 101 -33.46 -16.53 6.88
N GLU A 102 -32.30 -16.15 6.35
CA GLU A 102 -31.78 -16.52 5.05
C GLU A 102 -31.59 -18.04 4.93
N ALA A 103 -30.94 -18.67 5.92
CA ALA A 103 -30.77 -20.13 5.94
C ALA A 103 -32.09 -20.89 6.00
N ARG A 104 -33.07 -20.39 6.78
CA ARG A 104 -34.42 -20.97 6.84
C ARG A 104 -35.14 -20.88 5.50
N LEU A 105 -35.07 -19.72 4.85
CA LEU A 105 -35.65 -19.50 3.53
C LEU A 105 -35.05 -20.48 2.51
N VAL A 106 -33.73 -20.65 2.51
CA VAL A 106 -33.05 -21.61 1.63
C VAL A 106 -33.52 -23.03 1.92
N GLN A 107 -33.58 -23.44 3.19
CA GLN A 107 -34.01 -24.79 3.56
C GLN A 107 -35.46 -25.07 3.15
N GLU A 108 -36.38 -24.11 3.37
CA GLU A 108 -37.79 -24.23 3.01
C GLU A 108 -37.97 -24.28 1.47
N SER A 109 -37.30 -23.40 0.72
CA SER A 109 -37.35 -23.40 -0.74
C SER A 109 -36.74 -24.66 -1.35
N LEU A 110 -35.59 -25.12 -0.85
CA LEU A 110 -34.97 -26.36 -1.36
C LEU A 110 -35.80 -27.60 -1.01
N ALA A 111 -36.45 -27.64 0.16
CA ALA A 111 -37.36 -28.72 0.51
C ALA A 111 -38.54 -28.78 -0.48
N ASN A 112 -39.12 -27.64 -0.84
CA ASN A 112 -40.19 -27.56 -1.83
C ASN A 112 -39.71 -28.01 -3.22
N LEU A 113 -38.52 -27.58 -3.65
CA LEU A 113 -37.93 -27.98 -4.94
C LEU A 113 -37.56 -29.47 -4.99
N THR A 114 -37.19 -30.08 -3.86
CA THR A 114 -36.88 -31.52 -3.79
C THR A 114 -38.12 -32.37 -4.03
N VAL A 115 -39.30 -31.88 -3.62
CA VAL A 115 -40.60 -32.51 -3.90
C VAL A 115 -40.95 -32.42 -5.39
N GLU A 116 -40.49 -31.37 -6.09
CA GLU A 116 -40.82 -31.07 -7.49
C GLU A 116 -39.84 -31.65 -8.54
N GLN A 117 -38.86 -32.46 -8.11
CA GLN A 117 -37.69 -32.96 -8.89
C GLN A 117 -36.60 -31.89 -9.11
N ARG A 118 -35.34 -32.30 -8.86
CA ARG A 118 -34.14 -31.44 -8.73
C ARG A 118 -34.08 -30.24 -9.67
N ALA A 119 -33.62 -29.11 -9.11
CA ALA A 119 -33.20 -27.93 -9.85
C ALA A 119 -32.29 -28.33 -11.03
N SER A 120 -32.85 -28.27 -12.23
CA SER A 120 -32.15 -28.52 -13.49
C SER A 120 -31.76 -27.17 -14.11
N GLU A 121 -31.00 -27.17 -15.20
CA GLU A 121 -30.64 -25.92 -15.89
C GLU A 121 -31.89 -25.11 -16.27
N ASP A 122 -33.00 -25.81 -16.57
CA ASP A 122 -34.32 -25.28 -16.96
C ASP A 122 -35.26 -24.87 -15.80
N THR A 123 -34.82 -24.89 -14.55
CA THR A 123 -35.69 -24.49 -13.41
C THR A 123 -35.99 -23.01 -13.45
N ASP A 124 -37.27 -22.65 -13.30
CA ASP A 124 -37.71 -21.24 -13.30
C ASP A 124 -37.08 -20.48 -12.13
N LEU A 125 -36.49 -19.33 -12.44
CA LEU A 125 -35.76 -18.46 -11.51
C LEU A 125 -36.67 -17.93 -10.39
N THR A 126 -37.99 -17.89 -10.60
CA THR A 126 -38.97 -17.46 -9.58
C THR A 126 -39.14 -18.47 -8.45
N THR A 127 -38.78 -19.73 -8.67
CA THR A 127 -38.94 -20.83 -7.69
C THR A 127 -37.71 -21.01 -6.80
N LEU A 128 -36.55 -20.49 -7.23
CA LEU A 128 -35.32 -20.54 -6.45
C LEU A 128 -35.38 -19.60 -5.25
N PRO A 129 -34.66 -19.88 -4.15
CA PRO A 129 -34.53 -18.95 -3.03
C PRO A 129 -33.73 -17.70 -3.42
N TRP A 130 -34.29 -16.52 -3.14
CA TRP A 130 -33.67 -15.21 -3.36
C TRP A 130 -33.12 -14.64 -2.05
N ILE A 131 -31.82 -14.32 -2.04
CA ILE A 131 -31.11 -13.88 -0.83
C ILE A 131 -30.56 -12.49 -1.07
N THR A 132 -31.01 -11.54 -0.26
CA THR A 132 -30.58 -10.14 -0.39
C THR A 132 -29.23 -9.91 0.27
N ILE A 133 -28.31 -9.29 -0.47
CA ILE A 133 -27.00 -8.86 0.02
C ILE A 133 -26.82 -7.38 -0.31
N THR A 134 -26.27 -6.60 0.61
CA THR A 134 -25.95 -5.19 0.36
C THR A 134 -24.44 -4.98 0.32
N ASP A 135 -24.00 -4.21 -0.68
CA ASP A 135 -22.60 -3.90 -0.94
C ASP A 135 -22.41 -2.38 -1.17
N ASP A 136 -21.78 -1.69 -0.23
CA ASP A 136 -21.47 -0.26 -0.24
C ASP A 136 -20.07 0.06 -0.81
N ASP A 137 -19.85 1.28 -1.33
CA ASP A 137 -18.57 1.68 -1.91
C ASP A 137 -17.50 2.16 -0.91
N GLU A 138 -17.78 2.19 0.40
CA GLU A 138 -16.99 2.90 1.43
C GLU A 138 -15.51 2.50 1.39
N ALA A 139 -15.22 1.20 1.41
CA ALA A 139 -13.85 0.68 1.43
C ALA A 139 -13.05 0.90 0.12
N THR A 140 -13.71 1.18 -1.00
CA THR A 140 -13.08 1.14 -2.34
C THR A 140 -13.19 2.44 -3.13
N ARG A 141 -14.21 3.27 -2.85
CA ARG A 141 -14.62 4.45 -3.63
C ARG A 141 -14.53 4.22 -5.15
N SER A 142 -15.04 3.07 -5.60
CA SER A 142 -14.90 2.59 -6.98
C SER A 142 -16.23 2.22 -7.61
N ILE A 143 -16.34 2.42 -8.94
CA ILE A 143 -17.49 2.00 -9.75
C ILE A 143 -17.19 0.67 -10.43
N GLY A 144 -18.23 -0.13 -10.70
CA GLY A 144 -18.11 -1.39 -11.43
C GLY A 144 -17.84 -2.59 -10.52
N ARG A 145 -18.12 -2.45 -9.23
CA ARG A 145 -17.96 -3.50 -8.21
C ARG A 145 -18.80 -4.74 -8.50
N ASP A 146 -19.94 -4.57 -9.18
CA ASP A 146 -20.81 -5.64 -9.67
C ASP A 146 -20.05 -6.66 -10.52
N LYS A 147 -19.17 -6.18 -11.41
CA LYS A 147 -18.34 -7.04 -12.26
C LYS A 147 -17.29 -7.79 -11.44
N VAL A 148 -16.66 -7.08 -10.50
CA VAL A 148 -15.64 -7.67 -9.59
C VAL A 148 -16.27 -8.72 -8.68
N PHE A 149 -17.48 -8.45 -8.17
CA PHE A 149 -18.25 -9.39 -7.35
C PHE A 149 -18.66 -10.62 -8.16
N GLY A 150 -19.17 -10.44 -9.38
CA GLY A 150 -19.46 -11.55 -10.28
C GLY A 150 -18.22 -12.40 -10.58
N ASP A 151 -17.07 -11.77 -10.79
CA ASP A 151 -15.81 -12.48 -11.01
C ASP A 151 -15.28 -13.18 -9.74
N MET A 152 -15.50 -12.61 -8.56
CA MET A 152 -15.26 -13.29 -7.27
C MET A 152 -16.07 -14.59 -7.22
N LEU A 153 -17.37 -14.53 -7.50
CA LEU A 153 -18.23 -15.72 -7.52
C LEU A 153 -17.77 -16.75 -8.56
N ARG A 154 -17.37 -16.34 -9.77
CA ARG A 154 -16.81 -17.25 -10.79
C ARG A 154 -15.57 -17.96 -10.29
N ILE A 155 -14.66 -17.23 -9.62
CA ILE A 155 -13.45 -17.81 -9.06
C ILE A 155 -13.79 -18.87 -7.99
N LEU A 156 -14.80 -18.62 -7.14
CA LEU A 156 -15.25 -19.62 -6.16
C LEU A 156 -15.78 -20.90 -6.83
N HIS A 157 -16.43 -20.77 -7.99
CA HIS A 157 -16.95 -21.88 -8.79
C HIS A 157 -15.92 -22.49 -9.76
N GLY A 158 -14.65 -22.07 -9.70
CA GLY A 158 -13.60 -22.56 -10.60
C GLY A 158 -13.78 -22.16 -12.06
N GLN A 159 -14.60 -21.14 -12.33
CA GLN A 159 -14.87 -20.62 -13.66
C GLN A 159 -13.92 -19.49 -14.05
N PRO A 160 -13.71 -19.27 -15.37
CA PRO A 160 -12.91 -18.15 -15.84
C PRO A 160 -13.60 -16.82 -15.52
N VAL A 161 -12.78 -15.83 -15.17
CA VAL A 161 -13.15 -14.43 -14.94
C VAL A 161 -13.63 -13.83 -16.27
N GLN A 162 -14.71 -13.03 -16.23
CA GLN A 162 -15.25 -12.36 -17.42
C GLN A 162 -14.54 -11.04 -17.71
N THR A 163 -13.99 -10.37 -16.68
CA THR A 163 -13.20 -9.16 -16.89
C THR A 163 -12.01 -9.46 -17.82
N PRO A 164 -11.87 -8.72 -18.94
CA PRO A 164 -10.81 -8.98 -19.90
C PRO A 164 -9.45 -8.68 -19.28
N ALA A 165 -8.42 -9.43 -19.69
CA ALA A 165 -7.07 -9.32 -19.14
C ALA A 165 -6.49 -7.89 -19.21
N THR A 166 -6.89 -7.08 -20.19
CA THR A 166 -6.48 -5.68 -20.34
C THR A 166 -7.07 -4.74 -19.28
N SER A 167 -8.17 -5.14 -18.64
CA SER A 167 -8.87 -4.37 -17.61
C SER A 167 -8.52 -4.80 -16.19
N ILE A 168 -7.79 -5.91 -16.02
CA ILE A 168 -7.28 -6.37 -14.73
C ILE A 168 -6.12 -5.47 -14.33
N ASN A 169 -6.41 -4.47 -13.50
CA ASN A 169 -5.44 -3.51 -12.97
C ASN A 169 -5.34 -3.63 -11.43
N MET A 170 -4.49 -2.82 -10.81
CA MET A 170 -4.28 -2.86 -9.36
C MET A 170 -5.56 -2.55 -8.57
N LEU A 171 -6.38 -1.61 -9.04
CA LEU A 171 -7.65 -1.27 -8.41
C LEU A 171 -8.62 -2.44 -8.44
N PHE A 172 -8.78 -3.13 -9.59
CA PHE A 172 -9.60 -4.33 -9.72
C PHE A 172 -9.20 -5.40 -8.69
N VAL A 173 -7.90 -5.69 -8.59
CA VAL A 173 -7.41 -6.71 -7.65
C VAL A 173 -7.55 -6.25 -6.20
N THR A 174 -7.43 -4.95 -5.93
CA THR A 174 -7.67 -4.39 -4.59
C THR A 174 -9.13 -4.53 -4.19
N THR A 175 -10.07 -4.16 -5.06
CA THR A 175 -11.50 -4.37 -4.85
C THR A 175 -11.82 -5.85 -4.67
N LEU A 176 -11.23 -6.74 -5.48
CA LEU A 176 -11.41 -8.18 -5.35
C LEU A 176 -10.90 -8.70 -4.01
N ALA A 177 -9.74 -8.22 -3.54
CA ALA A 177 -9.18 -8.60 -2.24
C ALA A 177 -10.03 -8.12 -1.07
N ILE A 178 -10.58 -6.90 -1.14
CA ILE A 178 -11.50 -6.33 -0.13
C ILE A 178 -12.80 -7.14 -0.08
N LEU A 179 -13.39 -7.47 -1.24
CA LEU A 179 -14.57 -8.34 -1.30
C LEU A 179 -14.24 -9.74 -0.74
N ALA A 180 -13.07 -10.29 -1.07
CA ALA A 180 -12.66 -11.59 -0.55
C ALA A 180 -12.47 -11.61 0.97
N ASP A 181 -12.01 -10.50 1.55
CA ASP A 181 -11.93 -10.29 3.00
C ASP A 181 -13.34 -10.21 3.63
N ARG A 182 -14.22 -9.36 3.07
CA ARG A 182 -15.62 -9.17 3.52
C ARG A 182 -16.42 -10.47 3.52
N PHE A 183 -16.29 -11.28 2.46
CA PHE A 183 -17.01 -12.54 2.30
C PHE A 183 -16.20 -13.76 2.73
N ASP A 184 -15.10 -13.57 3.46
CA ASP A 184 -14.21 -14.61 4.00
C ASP A 184 -13.87 -15.76 3.02
N CYS A 185 -13.39 -15.40 1.83
CA CYS A 185 -13.01 -16.33 0.77
C CYS A 185 -11.59 -16.09 0.21
N ARG A 186 -10.74 -15.41 1.01
CA ARG A 186 -9.37 -15.00 0.66
C ARG A 186 -8.50 -16.12 0.11
N SER A 187 -8.59 -17.32 0.67
CA SER A 187 -7.72 -18.46 0.30
C SER A 187 -7.90 -18.90 -1.16
N VAL A 188 -9.13 -18.87 -1.66
CA VAL A 188 -9.46 -19.24 -3.05
C VAL A 188 -9.02 -18.13 -4.00
N ILE A 189 -9.29 -16.88 -3.63
CA ILE A 189 -8.88 -15.71 -4.42
C ILE A 189 -7.35 -15.59 -4.50
N ALA A 190 -6.63 -15.82 -3.40
CA ALA A 190 -5.15 -15.81 -3.38
C ALA A 190 -4.56 -16.86 -4.34
N ARG A 191 -5.13 -18.06 -4.36
CA ARG A 191 -4.72 -19.13 -5.30
C ARG A 191 -5.00 -18.73 -6.75
N SER A 192 -6.19 -18.19 -7.00
CA SER A 192 -6.62 -17.73 -8.33
C SER A 192 -5.77 -16.58 -8.86
N LEU A 193 -5.36 -15.64 -7.99
CA LEU A 193 -4.48 -14.54 -8.35
C LEU A 193 -3.16 -15.04 -8.96
N SER A 194 -2.62 -16.11 -8.40
CA SER A 194 -1.34 -16.70 -8.82
C SER A 194 -1.48 -17.59 -10.07
N SER A 195 -2.59 -18.33 -10.21
CA SER A 195 -2.76 -19.32 -11.27
C SER A 195 -3.49 -18.80 -12.51
N SER A 196 -4.64 -18.13 -12.32
CA SER A 196 -5.61 -17.83 -13.38
C SER A 196 -5.50 -16.37 -13.85
N LEU A 197 -5.49 -15.41 -12.92
CA LEU A 197 -5.48 -13.98 -13.21
C LEU A 197 -4.11 -13.50 -13.73
N LYS A 198 -3.03 -14.20 -13.37
CA LYS A 198 -1.63 -13.92 -13.78
C LYS A 198 -1.30 -12.43 -13.72
N LEU A 199 -1.71 -11.75 -12.65
CA LEU A 199 -1.55 -10.31 -12.49
C LEU A 199 -0.07 -9.93 -12.62
N LYS A 200 0.24 -9.05 -13.57
CA LYS A 200 1.52 -8.34 -13.59
C LYS A 200 1.44 -7.19 -12.60
N TRP A 201 1.97 -7.43 -11.41
CA TRP A 201 2.11 -6.40 -10.38
C TRP A 201 2.78 -5.15 -10.97
N PRO A 202 2.14 -3.97 -10.91
CA PRO A 202 2.69 -2.77 -11.50
C PRO A 202 4.06 -2.45 -10.93
N LYS A 203 5.01 -2.14 -11.82
CA LYS A 203 6.28 -1.54 -11.43
C LYS A 203 6.00 -0.07 -11.12
N THR A 204 6.22 0.31 -9.87
CA THR A 204 6.23 1.69 -9.43
C THR A 204 7.54 2.32 -9.92
N SER A 205 7.45 3.48 -10.59
CA SER A 205 8.59 4.09 -11.28
C SER A 205 9.69 4.45 -10.28
N ASN A 206 10.93 3.98 -10.49
CA ASN A 206 12.11 4.37 -9.69
C ASN A 206 12.57 5.82 -9.91
N ARG A 207 11.86 6.60 -10.74
CA ARG A 207 12.25 8.00 -10.95
C ARG A 207 11.90 8.79 -9.69
N ALA A 208 12.95 9.33 -9.04
CA ALA A 208 12.90 10.39 -8.06
C ALA A 208 11.66 11.27 -8.26
N LEU A 209 10.78 11.29 -7.26
CA LEU A 209 9.63 12.17 -7.23
C LEU A 209 10.16 13.59 -7.07
N ARG A 210 10.51 14.26 -8.18
CA ARG A 210 10.77 15.70 -8.13
C ARG A 210 9.50 16.35 -7.59
N ALA A 211 9.66 17.17 -6.55
CA ALA A 211 8.60 17.87 -5.82
C ALA A 211 7.59 18.59 -6.74
N ASP A 212 8.01 18.95 -7.96
CA ASP A 212 7.20 19.66 -8.95
C ASP A 212 6.14 18.81 -9.68
N SER A 213 6.00 17.51 -9.35
CA SER A 213 5.07 16.59 -10.01
C SER A 213 4.10 15.89 -9.05
N GLY A 214 3.61 16.60 -8.02
CA GLY A 214 2.78 16.04 -6.93
C GLY A 214 1.65 15.08 -7.34
N LYS A 215 1.07 15.23 -8.55
CA LYS A 215 0.07 14.28 -9.09
C LYS A 215 0.63 12.88 -9.41
N SER A 216 1.88 12.79 -9.86
CA SER A 216 2.56 11.50 -10.13
C SER A 216 3.04 10.83 -8.85
N ALA A 217 3.38 11.61 -7.83
CA ALA A 217 3.73 11.12 -6.50
C ALA A 217 2.55 10.43 -5.83
N LEU A 218 1.41 11.11 -5.78
CA LEU A 218 0.18 10.58 -5.17
C LEU A 218 -0.31 9.31 -5.88
N GLY A 219 -0.23 9.26 -7.22
CA GLY A 219 -0.59 8.06 -7.98
C GLY A 219 0.35 6.87 -7.72
N THR A 220 1.64 7.13 -7.50
CA THR A 220 2.61 6.08 -7.16
C THR A 220 2.36 5.55 -5.75
N GLU A 221 2.13 6.44 -4.79
CA GLU A 221 1.78 6.09 -3.42
C GLU A 221 0.48 5.27 -3.35
N GLN A 222 -0.56 5.71 -4.08
CA GLN A 222 -1.83 4.98 -4.15
C GLN A 222 -1.63 3.53 -4.61
N VAL A 223 -0.81 3.32 -5.66
CA VAL A 223 -0.48 1.97 -6.13
C VAL A 223 0.31 1.18 -5.09
N LEU A 224 1.25 1.80 -4.36
CA LEU A 224 1.99 1.12 -3.29
C LEU A 224 1.09 0.69 -2.14
N ARG A 225 0.22 1.58 -1.67
CA ARG A 225 -0.76 1.32 -0.64
C ARG A 225 -1.71 0.18 -1.03
N GLN A 226 -2.21 0.19 -2.27
CA GLN A 226 -2.98 -0.92 -2.84
C GLN A 226 -2.19 -2.22 -2.85
N LYS A 227 -0.91 -2.19 -3.26
CA LYS A 227 -0.04 -3.38 -3.25
C LYS A 227 0.12 -3.96 -1.84
N ILE A 228 0.32 -3.11 -0.85
CA ILE A 228 0.45 -3.51 0.56
C ILE A 228 -0.85 -4.16 1.03
N LEU A 229 -2.00 -3.52 0.83
CA LEU A 229 -3.29 -4.04 1.26
C LEU A 229 -3.60 -5.39 0.61
N VAL A 230 -3.46 -5.51 -0.71
CA VAL A 230 -3.69 -6.79 -1.41
C VAL A 230 -2.75 -7.87 -0.92
N SER A 231 -1.48 -7.54 -0.72
CA SER A 231 -0.49 -8.52 -0.25
C SER A 231 -0.76 -8.96 1.18
N TRP A 232 -1.29 -8.07 2.02
CA TRP A 232 -1.74 -8.38 3.37
C TRP A 232 -2.96 -9.30 3.37
N LEU A 233 -4.02 -8.92 2.66
CA LEU A 233 -5.29 -9.64 2.62
C LEU A 233 -5.21 -11.02 1.96
N LEU A 234 -4.43 -11.15 0.89
CA LEU A 234 -4.28 -12.38 0.10
C LEU A 234 -3.01 -13.18 0.43
N ASP A 235 -2.39 -12.87 1.56
CA ASP A 235 -1.23 -13.58 2.09
C ASP A 235 -0.06 -13.75 1.09
N GLN A 236 0.44 -12.63 0.55
CA GLN A 236 1.56 -12.59 -0.38
C GLN A 236 2.82 -12.02 0.31
N PRO A 237 3.58 -12.83 1.08
CA PRO A 237 4.61 -12.32 2.00
C PRO A 237 5.74 -11.56 1.30
N MET A 238 6.22 -12.04 0.15
CA MET A 238 7.28 -11.35 -0.60
C MET A 238 6.80 -10.02 -1.19
N LYS A 239 5.56 -9.99 -1.71
CA LYS A 239 4.97 -8.76 -2.25
C LYS A 239 4.68 -7.73 -1.17
N LEU A 240 4.29 -8.18 0.01
CA LEU A 240 4.11 -7.35 1.18
C LEU A 240 5.45 -6.72 1.59
N HIS A 241 6.49 -7.53 1.71
CA HIS A 241 7.82 -7.06 2.06
C HIS A 241 8.36 -6.04 1.06
N ASP A 242 8.34 -6.35 -0.24
CA ASP A 242 8.78 -5.45 -1.30
C ASP A 242 8.06 -4.09 -1.24
N ALA A 243 6.73 -4.12 -1.15
CA ALA A 243 5.90 -2.91 -1.19
C ALA A 243 6.04 -2.07 0.09
N THR A 244 6.15 -2.72 1.26
CA THR A 244 6.36 -2.02 2.54
C THR A 244 7.75 -1.41 2.63
N ARG A 245 8.80 -2.11 2.16
CA ARG A 245 10.14 -1.54 2.05
C ARG A 245 10.14 -0.33 1.12
N GLU A 246 9.48 -0.43 -0.03
CA GLU A 246 9.42 0.66 -1.00
C GLU A 246 8.72 1.92 -0.46
N ILE A 247 7.58 1.80 0.22
CA ILE A 247 6.88 2.96 0.79
C ILE A 247 7.68 3.60 1.94
N ILE A 248 8.40 2.82 2.75
CA ILE A 248 9.30 3.34 3.80
C ILE A 248 10.38 4.24 3.19
N LEU A 249 11.00 3.82 2.08
CA LEU A 249 12.07 4.57 1.41
C LEU A 249 11.55 5.82 0.70
N ARG A 250 10.40 5.74 0.02
CA ARG A 250 9.83 6.86 -0.73
C ARG A 250 9.13 7.89 0.14
N GLY A 251 8.51 7.44 1.23
CA GLY A 251 7.65 8.28 2.04
C GLY A 251 6.18 8.20 1.65
N SER A 252 5.35 8.91 2.42
CA SER A 252 3.91 8.98 2.26
C SER A 252 3.43 10.37 2.64
N SER A 253 2.49 10.93 1.89
CA SER A 253 1.84 12.19 2.28
C SER A 253 1.06 12.07 3.59
N HIS A 254 0.63 10.86 3.96
CA HIS A 254 -0.13 10.60 5.18
C HIS A 254 0.72 10.66 6.46
N TRP A 255 2.05 10.66 6.32
CA TRP A 255 2.99 10.79 7.45
C TRP A 255 3.42 12.24 7.68
N SER A 256 2.85 13.19 6.93
CA SER A 256 3.15 14.61 7.08
C SER A 256 2.67 15.13 8.43
N ALA A 257 3.57 15.71 9.21
CA ALA A 257 3.22 16.44 10.42
C ALA A 257 2.69 17.86 10.13
N LEU A 258 2.78 18.31 8.87
CA LEU A 258 2.46 19.68 8.44
C LEU A 258 1.11 19.78 7.72
N VAL A 259 0.51 18.66 7.30
CA VAL A 259 -0.81 18.63 6.65
C VAL A 259 -1.89 18.48 7.72
N SER A 260 -2.94 19.29 7.62
CA SER A 260 -4.09 19.20 8.54
C SER A 260 -4.94 17.97 8.24
N TYR A 261 -5.48 17.32 9.28
CA TYR A 261 -6.35 16.14 9.14
C TYR A 261 -7.58 16.41 8.25
N ASP A 262 -8.07 17.65 8.21
CA ASP A 262 -9.22 18.07 7.41
C ASP A 262 -8.93 18.13 5.90
N GLU A 263 -7.66 18.07 5.49
CA GLU A 263 -7.22 18.11 4.09
C GLU A 263 -6.92 16.73 3.49
N LEU A 264 -7.01 15.63 4.27
CA LEU A 264 -6.78 14.27 3.79
C LEU A 264 -8.05 13.73 3.10
N PRO A 265 -8.12 13.70 1.74
CA PRO A 265 -9.39 13.48 1.04
C PRO A 265 -9.78 12.00 0.90
N SER A 266 -8.93 11.08 1.35
CA SER A 266 -8.94 9.70 0.92
C SER A 266 -9.33 8.75 2.05
N THR A 267 -10.54 8.20 1.95
CA THR A 267 -11.15 7.28 2.93
C THR A 267 -11.05 5.81 2.50
N GLU A 268 -10.45 5.52 1.35
CA GLU A 268 -10.35 4.16 0.84
C GLU A 268 -9.49 3.28 1.76
N ALA A 269 -9.80 1.98 1.83
CA ALA A 269 -9.20 1.08 2.80
C ALA A 269 -7.67 0.98 2.72
N TRP A 270 -7.06 1.22 1.55
CA TRP A 270 -5.60 1.18 1.40
C TRP A 270 -4.90 2.42 1.97
N TRP A 271 -5.62 3.51 2.24
CA TRP A 271 -5.07 4.68 2.94
C TRP A 271 -5.01 4.49 4.46
N ASN A 272 -5.76 3.51 4.99
CA ASN A 272 -5.77 3.15 6.40
C ASN A 272 -5.33 1.69 6.56
N LEU A 273 -4.03 1.44 6.50
CA LEU A 273 -3.50 0.07 6.56
C LEU A 273 -3.82 -0.61 7.91
N PRO A 274 -4.26 -1.88 7.90
CA PRO A 274 -4.73 -2.58 9.10
C PRO A 274 -3.58 -2.95 10.05
N ASP A 275 -3.93 -3.48 11.23
CA ASP A 275 -3.00 -4.22 12.09
C ASP A 275 -1.74 -3.45 12.55
N ASP A 276 -1.90 -2.16 12.82
CA ASP A 276 -0.84 -1.21 13.19
C ASP A 276 0.25 -1.04 12.12
N LEU A 277 0.02 -1.55 10.89
CA LEU A 277 1.00 -1.47 9.82
C LEU A 277 1.35 -0.02 9.51
N GLU A 278 0.36 0.87 9.40
CA GLU A 278 0.59 2.28 9.09
C GLU A 278 1.58 2.92 10.08
N ARG A 279 1.31 2.74 11.38
CA ARG A 279 2.14 3.24 12.48
C ARG A 279 3.55 2.67 12.45
N GLU A 280 3.68 1.36 12.22
CA GLU A 280 4.99 0.71 12.14
C GLU A 280 5.79 1.20 10.94
N LEU A 281 5.19 1.32 9.76
CA LEU A 281 5.86 1.81 8.54
C LEU A 281 6.36 3.24 8.72
N GLN A 282 5.53 4.11 9.29
CA GLN A 282 5.92 5.47 9.64
C GLN A 282 7.12 5.48 10.59
N HIS A 283 7.04 4.73 11.70
CA HIS A 283 8.12 4.70 12.70
C HIS A 283 9.44 4.18 12.12
N ARG A 284 9.41 3.13 11.28
CA ARG A 284 10.61 2.61 10.61
C ARG A 284 11.28 3.65 9.73
N ARG A 285 10.48 4.43 9.00
CA ARG A 285 10.98 5.53 8.18
C ARG A 285 11.61 6.62 9.05
N GLU A 286 10.93 7.05 10.11
CA GLU A 286 11.44 8.06 11.04
C GLU A 286 12.79 7.63 11.64
N ALA A 287 12.91 6.37 12.04
CA ALA A 287 14.15 5.78 12.55
C ALA A 287 15.29 5.83 11.51
N ILE A 288 14.99 5.51 10.24
CA ILE A 288 15.94 5.61 9.12
C ILE A 288 16.36 7.07 8.88
N LEU A 289 15.40 8.00 8.80
CA LEU A 289 15.69 9.42 8.60
C LEU A 289 16.50 10.01 9.76
N ASN A 290 16.17 9.62 11.01
CA ASN A 290 16.92 10.02 12.20
C ASN A 290 18.37 9.50 12.14
N THR A 291 18.56 8.26 11.69
CA THR A 291 19.89 7.68 11.44
C THR A 291 20.67 8.50 10.42
N ILE A 292 20.07 8.84 9.28
CA ILE A 292 20.74 9.65 8.23
C ILE A 292 21.07 11.05 8.77
N ALA A 293 20.11 11.70 9.45
CA ALA A 293 20.31 13.00 10.07
C ALA A 293 21.39 12.98 11.16
N SER A 294 21.59 11.84 11.84
CA SER A 294 22.66 11.69 12.85
C SER A 294 24.06 11.83 12.24
N VAL A 295 24.24 11.46 10.97
CA VAL A 295 25.52 11.62 10.25
C VAL A 295 25.86 13.10 10.09
N GLN A 296 24.89 13.89 9.63
CA GLN A 296 25.06 15.33 9.47
C GLN A 296 25.31 16.00 10.84
N ARG A 297 24.51 15.65 11.86
CA ARG A 297 24.70 16.14 13.23
C ARG A 297 26.07 15.81 13.79
N HIS A 298 26.58 14.60 13.55
CA HIS A 298 27.90 14.19 13.98
C HIS A 298 29.00 15.06 13.40
N PHE A 299 29.02 15.25 12.07
CA PHE A 299 30.07 16.07 11.45
C PHE A 299 29.93 17.55 11.83
N LEU A 300 28.71 18.08 11.94
CA LEU A 300 28.48 19.44 12.43
C LEU A 300 29.03 19.61 13.86
N ALA A 301 28.74 18.68 14.77
CA ALA A 301 29.25 18.70 16.12
C ALA A 301 30.78 18.55 16.15
N LEU A 302 31.33 17.64 15.35
CA LEU A 302 32.77 17.35 15.28
C LEU A 302 33.57 18.57 14.82
N TYR A 303 33.16 19.23 13.74
CA TYR A 303 33.86 20.39 13.19
C TYR A 303 33.52 21.71 13.89
N SER A 304 32.42 21.76 14.65
CA SER A 304 32.10 22.89 15.54
C SER A 304 32.69 22.73 16.94
N SER A 305 33.26 21.56 17.24
CA SER A 305 33.96 21.31 18.50
C SER A 305 35.25 22.13 18.57
N ARG A 306 35.80 22.26 19.77
CA ARG A 306 37.13 22.86 19.97
C ARG A 306 38.27 21.87 19.69
N ASP A 307 37.94 20.61 19.39
CA ASP A 307 38.91 19.55 19.20
C ASP A 307 39.41 19.54 17.76
N ARG A 308 40.73 19.57 17.61
CA ARG A 308 41.40 19.61 16.31
C ARG A 308 41.12 18.33 15.53
N GLN A 309 40.52 18.45 14.35
CA GLN A 309 40.17 17.33 13.46
C GLN A 309 41.21 17.11 12.37
N CYS A 310 41.85 18.18 11.91
CA CYS A 310 42.98 18.14 11.01
C CYS A 310 44.23 17.60 11.73
N LYS A 311 44.41 16.28 11.68
CA LYS A 311 45.57 15.56 12.22
C LYS A 311 46.36 14.89 11.09
N LEU A 312 47.03 15.67 10.25
CA LEU A 312 47.98 15.13 9.27
C LEU A 312 49.41 15.29 9.80
N GLY A 313 50.28 14.31 9.53
CA GLY A 313 51.60 14.19 10.15
C GLY A 313 52.62 15.29 9.79
N TYR A 314 52.31 16.18 8.84
CA TYR A 314 53.21 17.25 8.40
C TYR A 314 52.73 18.65 8.78
N ASP A 315 51.42 18.87 8.92
CA ASP A 315 50.84 20.14 9.38
C ASP A 315 49.44 19.89 9.96
N SER A 316 49.11 20.60 11.04
CA SER A 316 47.80 20.53 11.69
C SER A 316 47.25 21.94 11.84
N SER A 317 46.11 22.21 11.21
CA SER A 317 45.62 23.57 11.04
C SER A 317 44.18 23.72 11.51
N SER A 318 43.96 24.62 12.48
CA SER A 318 42.60 25.03 12.86
C SER A 318 41.89 25.78 11.73
N ALA A 319 42.64 26.45 10.86
CA ALA A 319 42.08 27.08 9.66
C ALA A 319 41.52 26.04 8.69
N CYS A 320 42.13 24.85 8.60
CA CYS A 320 41.57 23.73 7.83
C CYS A 320 40.22 23.27 8.40
N ASP A 321 40.11 23.11 9.72
CA ASP A 321 38.86 22.68 10.36
C ASP A 321 37.72 23.70 10.11
N SER A 322 38.00 25.00 10.28
CA SER A 322 37.05 26.08 9.96
C SER A 322 36.66 26.12 8.48
N PHE A 323 37.63 25.89 7.57
CA PHE A 323 37.35 25.82 6.13
C PHE A 323 36.42 24.65 5.80
N GLN A 324 36.68 23.46 6.36
CA GLN A 324 35.84 22.27 6.15
C GLN A 324 34.42 22.47 6.70
N LEU A 325 34.29 23.09 7.87
CA LEU A 325 32.98 23.47 8.43
C LEU A 325 32.21 24.39 7.48
N GLY A 326 32.87 25.43 6.95
CA GLY A 326 32.26 26.36 5.99
C GLY A 326 31.82 25.68 4.69
N GLN A 327 32.66 24.79 4.13
CA GLN A 327 32.31 24.02 2.93
C GLN A 327 31.14 23.05 3.20
N MET A 328 31.11 22.41 4.38
CA MET A 328 30.02 21.54 4.79
C MET A 328 28.70 22.30 4.88
N LEU A 329 28.67 23.43 5.59
CA LEU A 329 27.47 24.24 5.74
C LEU A 329 26.97 24.75 4.37
N LYS A 330 27.88 25.25 3.53
CA LYS A 330 27.58 25.68 2.17
C LYS A 330 26.94 24.56 1.35
N PHE A 331 27.52 23.36 1.40
CA PHE A 331 27.02 22.19 0.68
C PHE A 331 25.62 21.78 1.17
N LEU A 332 25.46 21.56 2.48
CA LEU A 332 24.21 21.09 3.08
C LEU A 332 23.06 22.07 2.81
N THR A 333 23.29 23.38 2.95
CA THR A 333 22.27 24.40 2.66
C THR A 333 21.97 24.50 1.17
N SER A 334 22.98 24.44 0.29
CA SER A 334 22.76 24.52 -1.17
C SER A 334 21.98 23.33 -1.75
N LYS A 335 21.93 22.22 -1.01
CA LYS A 335 21.26 20.97 -1.40
C LYS A 335 19.97 20.72 -0.63
N ASP A 336 19.49 21.70 0.14
CA ASP A 336 18.30 21.57 1.01
C ASP A 336 18.39 20.39 2.00
N LEU A 337 19.61 19.97 2.37
CA LEU A 337 19.85 18.92 3.36
C LEU A 337 19.86 19.45 4.80
N LEU A 338 20.02 20.76 4.95
CA LEU A 338 19.98 21.51 6.20
C LEU A 338 19.46 22.91 5.87
N ARG A 339 18.50 23.41 6.63
CA ARG A 339 18.08 24.81 6.55
C ARG A 339 18.33 25.49 7.89
N PRO A 340 19.15 26.55 7.95
CA PRO A 340 19.24 27.36 9.15
C PRO A 340 17.90 28.07 9.35
N VAL A 341 17.36 27.95 10.56
CA VAL A 341 16.11 28.57 11.00
C VAL A 341 16.49 29.63 12.02
N ASP A 342 15.96 30.85 11.88
CA ASP A 342 16.09 31.88 12.90
C ASP A 342 14.94 31.81 13.92
N PHE A 343 14.95 32.70 14.92
CA PHE A 343 13.88 32.74 15.94
C PHE A 343 12.63 33.51 15.47
N GLY A 344 12.54 33.85 14.19
CA GLY A 344 11.39 34.53 13.60
C GLY A 344 10.22 33.55 13.37
N PRO A 345 8.96 34.00 13.56
CA PRO A 345 7.79 33.14 13.36
C PRO A 345 7.64 32.64 11.91
N SER A 346 8.09 33.41 10.92
CA SER A 346 8.08 33.03 9.50
C SER A 346 8.98 31.83 9.19
N SER A 347 9.95 31.52 10.03
CA SER A 347 10.91 30.45 9.80
C SER A 347 10.31 29.06 10.07
N LEU A 348 9.23 28.98 10.86
CA LEU A 348 8.46 27.75 11.06
C LEU A 348 7.69 27.34 9.79
N GLU A 349 7.15 28.32 9.07
CA GLU A 349 6.42 28.09 7.81
C GLU A 349 7.34 27.67 6.65
N ALA A 350 8.64 27.95 6.76
CA ALA A 350 9.65 27.61 5.77
C ALA A 350 10.21 26.17 5.90
N LEU A 351 9.78 25.42 6.93
CA LEU A 351 10.21 24.04 7.16
C LEU A 351 9.61 23.12 6.10
N PRO A 352 10.44 22.39 5.33
CA PRO A 352 9.95 21.46 4.32
C PRO A 352 9.34 20.23 4.98
N ASP A 353 8.31 19.67 4.35
CA ASP A 353 7.75 18.38 4.74
C ASP A 353 8.70 17.24 4.35
N ALA A 354 9.25 16.55 5.34
CA ALA A 354 10.14 15.41 5.14
C ALA A 354 9.39 14.09 4.84
N ALA A 355 8.07 14.08 4.97
CA ALA A 355 7.27 12.85 4.88
C ALA A 355 7.33 12.18 3.50
N THR A 356 7.55 12.95 2.44
CA THR A 356 7.60 12.47 1.04
C THR A 356 9.01 12.46 0.42
N LEU A 357 10.06 12.70 1.23
CA LEU A 357 11.45 12.68 0.76
C LEU A 357 11.90 11.25 0.40
N ASP A 358 12.46 11.08 -0.79
CA ASP A 358 13.03 9.79 -1.18
C ASP A 358 14.40 9.57 -0.49
N VAL A 359 14.53 8.47 0.26
CA VAL A 359 15.73 8.11 1.02
C VAL A 359 16.93 7.83 0.09
N ASP A 360 16.70 7.22 -1.08
CA ASP A 360 17.77 6.93 -2.02
C ASP A 360 18.33 8.21 -2.66
N ASP A 361 17.46 9.16 -2.99
CA ASP A 361 17.83 10.50 -3.45
C ASP A 361 18.58 11.29 -2.36
N LEU A 362 18.13 11.19 -1.11
CA LEU A 362 18.79 11.83 0.04
C LEU A 362 20.24 11.32 0.20
N LEU A 363 20.43 10.00 0.21
CA LEU A 363 21.75 9.37 0.27
C LEU A 363 22.59 9.68 -0.97
N GLY A 364 21.97 9.70 -2.15
CA GLY A 364 22.60 10.09 -3.41
C GLY A 364 23.08 11.54 -3.38
N THR A 365 22.33 12.43 -2.75
CA THR A 365 22.69 13.84 -2.56
C THR A 365 23.84 13.99 -1.59
N LEU A 366 23.83 13.29 -0.44
CA LEU A 366 24.96 13.29 0.51
C LEU A 366 26.29 12.85 -0.14
N LYS A 367 26.24 11.88 -1.06
CA LYS A 367 27.40 11.44 -1.86
C LYS A 367 27.94 12.49 -2.82
N GLN A 368 27.24 13.59 -3.08
CA GLN A 368 27.73 14.70 -3.89
C GLN A 368 28.59 15.68 -3.06
N SER A 369 28.90 15.35 -1.80
CA SER A 369 29.75 16.18 -0.95
C SER A 369 31.09 16.48 -1.62
N PRO A 370 31.53 17.74 -1.61
CA PRO A 370 32.76 18.13 -2.29
C PRO A 370 34.00 17.67 -1.50
N SER A 371 35.07 17.36 -2.23
CA SER A 371 36.38 17.01 -1.66
C SER A 371 37.35 18.21 -1.65
N TYR A 372 36.85 19.41 -1.34
CA TYR A 372 37.67 20.61 -1.35
C TYR A 372 38.75 20.56 -0.27
N GLN A 373 39.94 21.03 -0.61
CA GLN A 373 41.12 21.06 0.25
C GLN A 373 41.61 22.50 0.36
N VAL A 374 42.18 22.87 1.51
CA VAL A 374 42.77 24.20 1.71
C VAL A 374 44.05 24.33 0.88
N ASP A 375 44.91 23.31 0.93
CA ASP A 375 46.16 23.24 0.18
C ASP A 375 46.56 21.76 -0.03
N LYS A 376 47.77 21.56 -0.61
CA LYS A 376 48.31 20.22 -0.92
C LYS A 376 48.63 19.36 0.31
N ASN A 377 48.83 19.96 1.48
CA ASN A 377 49.14 19.24 2.72
C ASN A 377 47.89 18.68 3.41
N HIS A 378 46.69 19.05 2.96
CA HIS A 378 45.41 18.75 3.60
C HIS A 378 44.52 17.78 2.78
N THR A 379 45.14 16.85 2.03
CA THR A 379 44.43 16.03 1.04
C THR A 379 43.32 15.14 1.61
N ASN A 380 43.48 14.69 2.86
CA ASN A 380 42.56 13.76 3.53
C ASN A 380 41.64 14.43 4.57
N CYS A 381 41.68 15.77 4.68
CA CYS A 381 40.84 16.50 5.64
C CYS A 381 39.41 16.75 5.13
N GLY A 382 39.14 16.46 3.85
CA GLY A 382 37.84 16.69 3.23
C GLY A 382 36.70 15.84 3.81
N LEU A 383 35.53 16.45 4.00
CA LEU A 383 34.32 15.80 4.51
C LEU A 383 33.96 14.53 3.74
N ARG A 384 34.07 14.56 2.41
CA ARG A 384 33.72 13.47 1.51
C ARG A 384 34.37 12.14 1.90
N THR A 385 35.67 12.15 2.21
CA THR A 385 36.43 10.94 2.54
C THR A 385 35.91 10.24 3.79
N ARG A 386 35.38 11.01 4.75
CA ARG A 386 34.79 10.48 5.98
C ARG A 386 33.32 10.11 5.81
N LEU A 387 32.59 10.83 4.97
CA LEU A 387 31.15 10.64 4.75
C LEU A 387 30.83 9.43 3.85
N ASP A 388 31.58 9.23 2.76
CA ASP A 388 31.30 8.20 1.75
C ASP A 388 31.18 6.78 2.36
N PRO A 389 32.10 6.31 3.24
CA PRO A 389 32.00 4.98 3.85
C PRO A 389 30.74 4.79 4.71
N ILE A 390 30.30 5.84 5.41
CA ILE A 390 29.10 5.81 6.25
C ILE A 390 27.86 5.71 5.37
N VAL A 391 27.79 6.53 4.31
CA VAL A 391 26.64 6.52 3.39
C VAL A 391 26.54 5.19 2.65
N ASP A 392 27.67 4.59 2.26
CA ASP A 392 27.71 3.25 1.68
C ASP A 392 27.24 2.18 2.66
N PHE A 393 27.64 2.29 3.93
CA PHE A 393 27.20 1.37 4.97
C PHE A 393 25.68 1.46 5.22
N ILE A 394 25.14 2.68 5.34
CA ILE A 394 23.69 2.88 5.50
C ILE A 394 22.93 2.30 4.30
N ARG A 395 23.39 2.54 3.07
CA ARG A 395 22.77 1.98 1.86
C ARG A 395 22.79 0.44 1.86
N ALA A 396 23.88 -0.18 2.31
CA ALA A 396 23.95 -1.62 2.48
C ALA A 396 22.92 -2.12 3.52
N MET A 397 22.81 -1.44 4.66
CA MET A 397 21.83 -1.80 5.70
C MET A 397 20.38 -1.59 5.25
N LEU A 398 20.09 -0.61 4.40
CA LEU A 398 18.75 -0.43 3.80
C LEU A 398 18.38 -1.55 2.81
N SER A 399 19.36 -2.28 2.30
CA SER A 399 19.14 -3.42 1.38
C SER A 399 18.85 -4.72 2.14
N THR A 400 18.86 -4.69 3.48
CA THR A 400 18.52 -5.85 4.31
C THR A 400 17.02 -6.09 4.39
N GLU A 401 16.64 -7.31 4.78
CA GLU A 401 15.25 -7.74 4.82
C GLU A 401 14.47 -7.13 6.01
N VAL A 402 15.17 -6.58 7.01
CA VAL A 402 14.53 -6.08 8.24
C VAL A 402 13.80 -4.76 8.06
N VAL A 403 14.07 -4.02 6.97
CA VAL A 403 13.40 -2.73 6.69
C VAL A 403 11.92 -2.95 6.34
N GLY A 404 11.63 -3.90 5.44
CA GLY A 404 10.26 -4.26 5.06
C GLY A 404 9.55 -5.13 6.12
N ILE A 405 8.23 -5.21 6.04
CA ILE A 405 7.43 -6.05 6.93
C ILE A 405 7.48 -7.50 6.45
N ARG A 406 8.02 -8.39 7.29
CA ARG A 406 7.98 -9.85 7.06
C ARG A 406 6.64 -10.40 7.55
N GLY A 407 5.66 -10.52 6.65
CA GLY A 407 4.26 -10.83 7.00
C GLY A 407 4.05 -12.08 7.87
N ALA A 408 4.82 -13.15 7.63
CA ALA A 408 4.76 -14.36 8.44
C ALA A 408 5.21 -14.12 9.89
N GLU A 409 6.25 -13.33 10.10
CA GLU A 409 6.74 -12.99 11.44
C GLU A 409 5.85 -11.98 12.13
N TRP A 410 5.37 -10.98 11.39
CA TRP A 410 4.46 -9.96 11.90
C TRP A 410 3.19 -10.55 12.50
N ARG A 411 2.63 -11.59 11.86
CA ARG A 411 1.46 -12.31 12.38
C ARG A 411 1.77 -13.28 13.51
N ARG A 412 2.97 -13.88 13.51
CA ARG A 412 3.39 -14.84 14.54
C ARG A 412 3.77 -14.16 15.85
N ASP A 413 4.56 -13.09 15.76
CA ASP A 413 5.10 -12.36 16.91
C ASP A 413 5.29 -10.87 16.55
N ARG A 414 4.18 -10.12 16.63
CA ARG A 414 4.15 -8.69 16.35
C ARG A 414 5.04 -7.91 17.32
N ALA A 415 5.05 -8.30 18.60
CA ALA A 415 5.79 -7.59 19.63
C ALA A 415 7.31 -7.62 19.35
N ALA A 416 7.87 -8.80 19.04
CA ALA A 416 9.28 -8.91 18.73
C ALA A 416 9.67 -8.26 17.39
N SER A 417 8.78 -8.29 16.40
CA SER A 417 9.03 -7.74 15.07
C SER A 417 8.86 -6.23 14.97
N SER A 418 8.07 -5.61 15.85
CA SER A 418 7.77 -4.17 15.81
C SER A 418 8.94 -3.33 16.30
N TRP A 419 9.25 -2.28 15.56
CA TRP A 419 10.21 -1.25 15.96
C TRP A 419 9.51 -0.21 16.83
N ALA A 420 8.26 0.15 16.49
CA ALA A 420 7.48 1.13 17.24
C ALA A 420 7.21 0.67 18.68
N ARG A 421 6.73 -0.57 18.86
CA ARG A 421 6.48 -1.12 20.21
C ARG A 421 7.76 -1.24 21.02
N ALA A 422 8.85 -1.70 20.40
CA ALA A 422 10.14 -1.76 21.06
C ALA A 422 10.63 -0.37 21.50
N ALA A 423 10.34 0.68 20.72
CA ALA A 423 10.65 2.06 21.12
C ALA A 423 9.77 2.55 22.28
N GLU A 424 8.48 2.22 22.29
CA GLU A 424 7.57 2.57 23.39
C GLU A 424 7.94 1.89 24.72
N GLU A 425 8.21 0.58 24.67
CA GLU A 425 8.62 -0.20 25.84
C GLU A 425 9.92 0.37 26.44
N ARG A 426 10.83 0.87 25.59
CA ARG A 426 12.04 1.56 26.02
C ARG A 426 11.76 2.94 26.61
N ALA A 427 10.88 3.73 25.99
CA ALA A 427 10.50 5.04 26.51
C ALA A 427 9.80 4.93 27.88
N ALA A 428 9.13 3.81 28.14
CA ALA A 428 8.50 3.49 29.42
C ALA A 428 9.48 2.89 30.47
N ALA A 429 10.71 2.57 30.09
CA ALA A 429 11.71 2.01 31.01
C ALA A 429 12.14 3.06 32.06
N PRO A 430 12.51 2.65 33.28
CA PRO A 430 12.92 3.57 34.34
C PRO A 430 14.15 4.39 33.93
N HIS A 431 14.20 5.64 34.39
CA HIS A 431 15.35 6.53 34.21
C HIS A 431 16.64 5.87 34.72
N GLY A 432 17.60 5.67 33.81
CA GLY A 432 18.89 5.00 34.10
C GLY A 432 19.20 3.79 33.22
N ALA A 433 18.31 3.38 32.32
CA ALA A 433 18.67 2.44 31.26
C ALA A 433 19.74 3.07 30.34
N GLU A 434 20.81 2.34 30.04
CA GLU A 434 21.87 2.83 29.13
C GLU A 434 21.30 3.02 27.71
N ASP A 435 21.53 4.21 27.15
CA ASP A 435 21.18 4.52 25.76
C ASP A 435 21.86 3.55 24.80
N ARG A 436 21.11 3.01 23.84
CA ARG A 436 21.68 2.12 22.84
C ARG A 436 22.49 2.92 21.85
N LYS A 437 23.80 2.97 22.08
CA LYS A 437 24.76 3.60 21.16
C LYS A 437 25.20 2.62 20.08
N PHE A 438 24.99 2.98 18.81
CA PHE A 438 25.57 2.29 17.67
C PHE A 438 26.94 2.90 17.35
N ALA A 439 27.99 2.08 17.22
CA ALA A 439 29.33 2.56 16.88
C ALA A 439 29.77 2.05 15.50
N PHE A 440 30.07 2.98 14.60
CA PHE A 440 30.61 2.68 13.28
C PHE A 440 32.12 2.49 13.37
N THR A 441 32.60 1.26 13.13
CA THR A 441 34.01 0.92 13.25
C THR A 441 34.69 0.82 11.87
N ARG A 442 36.01 0.97 11.83
CA ARG A 442 36.80 0.76 10.61
C ARG A 442 36.63 -0.64 10.01
N GLY A 443 36.45 -1.65 10.85
CA GLY A 443 36.15 -3.02 10.43
C GLY A 443 34.85 -3.10 9.63
N MET A 444 33.81 -2.37 10.06
CA MET A 444 32.52 -2.33 9.38
C MET A 444 32.58 -1.57 8.05
N ALA A 445 33.39 -0.51 7.97
CA ALA A 445 33.61 0.23 6.72
C ALA A 445 34.25 -0.65 5.62
N GLY A 446 35.15 -1.55 6.02
CA GLY A 446 35.90 -2.43 5.11
C GLY A 446 35.25 -3.80 4.84
N ASP A 447 34.25 -4.21 5.62
CA ASP A 447 33.67 -5.55 5.53
C ASP A 447 32.76 -5.69 4.30
N GLN A 448 33.25 -6.42 3.29
CA GLN A 448 32.49 -6.72 2.07
C GLN A 448 31.29 -7.63 2.35
N ARG A 449 31.29 -8.42 3.44
CA ARG A 449 30.20 -9.35 3.78
C ARG A 449 28.90 -8.65 4.14
N LEU A 450 29.00 -7.41 4.63
CA LEU A 450 27.87 -6.55 4.97
C LEU A 450 27.19 -5.95 3.73
N ARG A 451 27.80 -6.12 2.54
CA ARG A 451 27.28 -5.62 1.26
C ARG A 451 26.44 -6.64 0.50
N TYR A 452 26.35 -7.88 0.98
CA TYR A 452 25.53 -8.93 0.36
C TYR A 452 24.16 -9.05 1.05
N GLU A 453 23.09 -9.05 0.26
CA GLU A 453 21.70 -9.23 0.72
C GLU A 453 21.50 -10.62 1.36
N GLY A 454 20.64 -10.71 2.39
CA GLY A 454 20.25 -11.99 3.01
C GLY A 454 21.19 -12.55 4.09
N ASN A 455 22.22 -11.81 4.50
CA ASN A 455 23.08 -12.22 5.62
C ASN A 455 22.37 -11.96 6.97
N MET A 456 22.08 -13.00 7.76
CA MET A 456 21.44 -12.86 9.09
C MET A 456 22.17 -11.89 10.03
N TYR A 457 23.50 -11.79 9.91
CA TYR A 457 24.28 -10.82 10.67
C TYR A 457 23.97 -9.38 10.25
N ALA A 458 23.74 -9.15 8.94
CA ALA A 458 23.36 -7.86 8.40
C ALA A 458 21.97 -7.42 8.87
N ASP A 459 20.99 -8.32 8.96
CA ASP A 459 19.65 -8.00 9.51
C ASP A 459 19.71 -7.52 10.96
N LYS A 460 20.47 -8.24 11.81
CA LYS A 460 20.67 -7.83 13.21
C LYS A 460 21.40 -6.50 13.31
N MET A 461 22.39 -6.28 12.44
CA MET A 461 23.16 -5.04 12.38
C MET A 461 22.30 -3.86 11.92
N ALA A 462 21.51 -4.02 10.86
CA ALA A 462 20.60 -3.01 10.35
C ALA A 462 19.56 -2.63 11.41
N ARG A 463 18.97 -3.62 12.10
CA ARG A 463 18.08 -3.33 13.22
C ARG A 463 18.80 -2.57 14.33
N SER A 464 20.03 -2.97 14.69
CA SER A 464 20.82 -2.25 15.68
C SER A 464 21.16 -0.82 15.28
N LEU A 465 21.41 -0.60 13.99
CA LEU A 465 21.72 0.72 13.44
C LEU A 465 20.49 1.63 13.50
N PHE A 466 19.36 1.19 12.93
CA PHE A 466 18.20 2.07 12.76
C PHE A 466 17.43 2.30 14.06
N THR A 467 17.43 1.33 14.99
CA THR A 467 16.72 1.47 16.27
C THR A 467 17.60 1.98 17.43
N ALA A 468 18.79 2.50 17.14
CA ALA A 468 19.70 3.08 18.13
C ALA A 468 19.20 4.44 18.64
N ASP A 469 19.59 4.80 19.85
CA ASP A 469 19.27 6.09 20.46
C ASP A 469 20.37 7.13 20.16
N ALA A 470 21.60 6.66 19.97
CA ALA A 470 22.76 7.47 19.60
C ALA A 470 23.66 6.76 18.59
N TRP A 471 24.37 7.53 17.78
CA TRP A 471 25.33 7.02 16.79
C TRP A 471 26.71 7.63 16.99
N ASP A 472 27.71 6.77 16.99
CA ASP A 472 29.11 7.14 16.83
C ASP A 472 29.53 6.87 15.38
N TRP A 473 29.86 7.94 14.68
CA TRP A 473 30.34 7.85 13.30
C TRP A 473 31.84 8.05 13.18
N SER A 474 32.56 8.18 14.31
CA SER A 474 34.02 8.26 14.32
C SER A 474 34.64 6.86 14.17
N PRO A 475 35.33 6.56 13.06
CA PRO A 475 35.86 5.23 12.79
C PRO A 475 37.20 4.93 13.51
N GLU A 476 37.58 5.72 14.52
CA GLU A 476 38.80 5.56 15.33
C GLU A 476 38.35 5.22 16.76
N TYR A 477 38.68 4.06 17.37
CA TYR A 477 39.87 3.19 17.34
C TYR A 477 40.07 2.23 16.16
#